data_AF-A0A158FK37-F1
#
_entry.id   AF-A0A158FK37-F1
#
_cell.length_a   1.000
_cell.length_b   1.000
_cell.length_c   1.000
_cell.angle_alpha   90.00
_cell.angle_beta   90.00
_cell.angle_gamma   90.00
#
_symmetry.space_group_name_H-M   'P 1'
#
loop_
_entity.id
_entity.type
_entity.pdbx_description
1 polymer ?
#
loop_
_entity_poly.entity_id
_entity_poly.type
_entity_poly.pdbx_seq_one_letter_code
_entity_poly.pdbx_strand_id
1 'polypeptide(L)'
;MILGMANETDTPAWLSVAFAERGVRRFGPGESNPRIVEYNGHTNLVGYDDKISWCSSFVNWCLAKAGHRGTGSALARSWLEWGRVLGGPAYGCVVVLSRDDPASWTGHVGFYLRHDAETIYLFGGNQLGEVRELDYPLESVLGYRWPD
;
A
#
# COMPACT_ATOMS: atom_id res chain seq x y z
N MET A 1 -28.11 -5.90 -15.14
CA MET A 1 -26.87 -5.11 -15.24
C MET A 1 -25.75 -6.05 -14.83
N ILE A 2 -24.96 -6.53 -15.79
CA ILE A 2 -23.93 -7.55 -15.55
C ILE A 2 -22.73 -6.83 -14.94
N LEU A 3 -22.37 -7.18 -13.69
CA LEU A 3 -21.13 -6.75 -13.07
C LEU A 3 -19.97 -7.17 -13.99
N GLY A 4 -19.19 -6.19 -14.45
CA GLY A 4 -18.01 -6.44 -15.26
C GLY A 4 -17.03 -7.33 -14.51
N MET A 5 -16.85 -8.55 -14.99
CA MET A 5 -15.72 -9.39 -14.63
C MET A 5 -14.52 -8.79 -15.36
N ALA A 6 -13.61 -8.13 -14.62
CA ALA A 6 -12.34 -7.67 -15.17
C ALA A 6 -11.56 -8.88 -15.70
N ASN A 7 -11.10 -8.79 -16.95
CA ASN A 7 -10.34 -9.84 -17.62
C ASN A 7 -8.95 -9.96 -16.94
N GLU A 8 -8.36 -11.15 -16.89
CA GLU A 8 -7.05 -11.41 -16.25
C GLU A 8 -5.86 -10.61 -16.82
N THR A 9 -6.08 -9.77 -17.85
CA THR A 9 -5.13 -8.79 -18.41
C THR A 9 -5.16 -7.39 -17.76
N ASP A 10 -6.07 -7.11 -16.82
CA ASP A 10 -6.28 -5.75 -16.26
C ASP A 10 -5.59 -5.47 -14.91
N THR A 11 -4.79 -6.39 -14.38
CA THR A 11 -4.08 -6.15 -13.11
C THR A 11 -2.79 -5.35 -13.36
N PRO A 12 -2.64 -4.14 -12.78
CA PRO A 12 -1.41 -3.37 -12.94
C PRO A 12 -0.19 -4.15 -12.44
N ALA A 13 0.95 -4.00 -13.11
CA ALA A 13 2.16 -4.79 -12.83
C ALA A 13 2.60 -4.71 -11.35
N TRP A 14 2.48 -3.54 -10.72
CA TRP A 14 2.82 -3.36 -9.31
C TRP A 14 1.84 -4.06 -8.35
N LEU A 15 0.58 -4.19 -8.73
CA LEU A 15 -0.41 -4.95 -7.96
C LEU A 15 -0.16 -6.46 -8.09
N SER A 16 0.25 -6.94 -9.27
CA SER A 16 0.69 -8.33 -9.45
C SER A 16 1.92 -8.65 -8.58
N VAL A 17 2.90 -7.74 -8.53
CA VAL A 17 4.04 -7.85 -7.61
C VAL A 17 3.57 -7.92 -6.16
N ALA A 18 2.65 -7.04 -5.75
CA ALA A 18 2.13 -7.03 -4.40
C ALA A 18 1.46 -8.37 -4.05
N PHE A 19 0.62 -8.91 -4.92
CA PHE A 19 -0.06 -10.19 -4.69
C PHE A 19 0.90 -11.36 -4.52
N ALA A 20 2.05 -11.35 -5.18
CA ALA A 20 3.08 -12.37 -5.01
C ALA A 20 3.68 -12.39 -3.59
N GLU A 21 3.58 -11.29 -2.84
CA GLU A 21 4.10 -11.16 -1.47
C GLU A 21 3.05 -11.47 -0.40
N ARG A 22 1.85 -11.94 -0.78
CA ARG A 22 0.76 -12.26 0.17
C ARG A 22 1.25 -13.21 1.27
N GLY A 23 0.95 -12.85 2.52
CA GLY A 23 1.29 -13.64 3.70
C GLY A 23 2.66 -13.35 4.29
N VAL A 24 3.51 -12.55 3.64
CA VAL A 24 4.76 -12.05 4.26
C VAL A 24 4.38 -11.27 5.52
N ARG A 25 4.92 -11.67 6.66
CA ARG A 25 4.61 -11.09 7.97
C ARG A 25 5.85 -10.87 8.81
N ARG A 26 5.77 -9.95 9.77
CA ARG A 26 6.83 -9.75 10.75
C ARG A 26 7.10 -11.03 11.54
N PHE A 27 8.35 -11.26 11.91
CA PHE A 27 8.77 -12.34 12.82
C PHE A 27 8.55 -11.95 14.29
N GLY A 28 8.80 -12.91 15.17
CA GLY A 28 8.67 -12.74 16.61
C GLY A 28 9.66 -11.72 17.21
N PRO A 29 9.54 -11.42 18.51
CA PRO A 29 10.51 -10.57 19.21
C PRO A 29 11.95 -11.11 19.09
N GLY A 30 12.89 -10.22 18.80
CA GLY A 30 14.32 -10.57 18.64
C GLY A 30 14.71 -11.09 17.26
N GLU A 31 13.74 -11.30 16.37
CA GLU A 31 13.96 -11.74 14.98
C GLU A 31 13.45 -10.66 14.00
N SER A 32 13.99 -10.64 12.78
CA SER A 32 13.54 -9.75 11.71
C SER A 32 13.33 -10.53 10.42
N ASN A 33 12.19 -10.35 9.78
CA ASN A 33 11.94 -10.92 8.47
C ASN A 33 12.79 -10.20 7.40
N PRO A 34 13.75 -10.89 6.75
CA PRO A 34 14.65 -10.25 5.78
C PRO A 34 13.91 -9.67 4.56
N ARG A 35 12.72 -10.19 4.23
CA ARG A 35 11.90 -9.62 3.16
C ARG A 35 11.36 -8.23 3.51
N ILE A 36 10.92 -8.03 4.75
CA ILE A 36 10.45 -6.72 5.20
C ILE A 36 11.62 -5.74 5.32
N VAL A 37 12.80 -6.22 5.72
CA VAL A 37 14.05 -5.43 5.66
C VAL A 37 14.36 -5.00 4.22
N GLU A 38 14.16 -5.88 3.23
CA GLU A 38 14.28 -5.50 1.81
C GLU A 38 13.29 -4.40 1.43
N TYR A 39 12.02 -4.50 1.84
CA TYR A 39 11.03 -3.43 1.58
C TYR A 39 11.51 -2.09 2.15
N ASN A 40 11.99 -2.10 3.40
CA ASN A 40 12.47 -0.90 4.07
C ASN A 40 13.64 -0.24 3.32
N GLY A 41 14.44 -1.03 2.59
CA GLY A 41 15.51 -0.58 1.71
C GLY A 41 15.07 0.38 0.59
N HIS A 42 13.77 0.48 0.29
CA HIS A 42 13.21 1.40 -0.71
C HIS A 42 12.73 2.74 -0.12
N THR A 43 13.06 3.01 1.14
CA THR A 43 12.68 4.26 1.83
C THR A 43 13.82 4.78 2.69
N ASN A 44 13.57 5.87 3.43
CA ASN A 44 14.47 6.34 4.49
C ASN A 44 14.58 5.38 5.71
N LEU A 45 14.00 4.17 5.65
CA LEU A 45 14.13 3.11 6.66
C LEU A 45 15.18 2.03 6.30
N VAL A 46 16.09 2.30 5.36
CA VAL A 46 17.21 1.37 5.07
C VAL A 46 17.90 0.94 6.37
N GLY A 47 18.04 -0.38 6.57
CA GLY A 47 18.70 -0.97 7.74
C GLY A 47 17.79 -1.19 8.96
N TYR A 48 16.54 -0.73 8.94
CA TYR A 48 15.57 -0.99 10.01
C TYR A 48 14.90 -2.37 9.88
N ASP A 49 14.47 -2.90 11.03
CA ASP A 49 13.81 -4.19 11.16
C ASP A 49 12.32 -4.17 10.73
N ASP A 50 11.65 -5.30 10.92
CA ASP A 50 10.23 -5.50 10.60
C ASP A 50 9.26 -5.06 11.73
N LYS A 51 9.76 -4.38 12.77
CA LYS A 51 8.97 -3.90 13.91
C LYS A 51 8.46 -2.47 13.72
N ILE A 52 9.13 -1.70 12.86
CA ILE A 52 8.68 -0.36 12.46
C ILE A 52 7.58 -0.46 11.39
N SER A 53 6.69 0.54 11.30
CA SER A 53 5.67 0.56 10.25
C SER A 53 6.28 0.55 8.84
N TRP A 54 5.93 -0.46 8.04
CA TRP A 54 6.50 -0.72 6.72
C TRP A 54 5.47 -0.70 5.57
N CYS A 55 4.28 -0.12 5.79
CA CYS A 55 3.25 -0.01 4.74
C CYS A 55 3.74 0.77 3.51
N SER A 56 4.36 1.94 3.72
CA SER A 56 4.93 2.74 2.63
C SER A 56 6.17 2.07 2.01
N SER A 57 6.97 1.38 2.82
CA SER A 57 8.11 0.59 2.35
C SER A 57 7.67 -0.47 1.35
N PHE A 58 6.62 -1.21 1.67
CA PHE A 58 6.04 -2.22 0.79
C PHE A 58 5.56 -1.62 -0.54
N VAL A 59 4.79 -0.53 -0.51
CA VAL A 59 4.28 0.10 -1.74
C VAL A 59 5.42 0.64 -2.61
N ASN A 60 6.44 1.26 -2.01
CA ASN A 60 7.64 1.69 -2.73
C ASN A 60 8.37 0.51 -3.39
N TRP A 61 8.53 -0.60 -2.67
CA TRP A 61 9.17 -1.81 -3.18
C TRP A 61 8.37 -2.41 -4.34
N CYS A 62 7.05 -2.53 -4.23
CA CYS A 62 6.19 -3.07 -5.29
C CYS A 62 6.29 -2.25 -6.59
N LEU A 63 6.25 -0.92 -6.48
CA LEU A 63 6.41 -0.04 -7.63
C LEU A 63 7.81 -0.17 -8.25
N ALA A 64 8.85 -0.19 -7.42
CA ALA A 64 10.22 -0.32 -7.92
C ALA A 64 10.44 -1.63 -8.69
N LYS A 65 9.89 -2.76 -8.21
CA LYS A 65 9.93 -4.04 -8.92
C LYS A 65 9.13 -4.02 -10.23
N ALA A 66 8.09 -3.19 -10.31
CA ALA A 66 7.32 -2.96 -11.53
C ALA A 66 7.92 -1.87 -12.45
N GLY A 67 9.10 -1.33 -12.15
CA GLY A 67 9.77 -0.31 -12.97
C GLY A 67 9.30 1.13 -12.73
N HIS A 68 8.51 1.37 -11.69
CA HIS A 68 8.02 2.70 -11.32
C HIS A 68 8.79 3.27 -10.12
N ARG A 69 8.99 4.59 -10.10
CA ARG A 69 9.52 5.29 -8.94
C ARG A 69 8.38 5.56 -7.94
N GLY A 70 8.56 5.12 -6.70
CA GLY A 70 7.70 5.52 -5.59
C GLY A 70 8.13 6.86 -4.96
N THR A 71 7.65 7.13 -3.74
CA THR A 71 8.00 8.32 -2.96
C THR A 71 9.41 8.29 -2.37
N GLY A 72 9.99 7.10 -2.17
CA GLY A 72 11.23 6.92 -1.40
C GLY A 72 11.11 7.23 0.10
N SER A 73 9.88 7.42 0.60
CA SER A 73 9.59 7.83 1.98
C SER A 73 8.81 6.74 2.70
N ALA A 74 9.12 6.52 3.98
CA ALA A 74 8.35 5.62 4.84
C ALA A 74 7.03 6.22 5.34
N LEU A 75 6.81 7.52 5.15
CA LEU A 75 5.58 8.19 5.56
C LEU A 75 4.46 7.91 4.56
N ALA A 76 3.34 7.33 5.01
CA ALA A 76 2.17 7.09 4.18
C ALA A 76 1.59 8.38 3.56
N ARG A 77 1.67 9.52 4.26
CA ARG A 77 1.16 10.81 3.75
C ARG A 77 1.97 11.36 2.57
N SER A 78 3.23 10.94 2.37
CA SER A 78 4.02 11.45 1.24
C SER A 78 3.44 11.07 -0.12
N TRP A 79 2.59 10.06 -0.17
CA TRP A 79 1.90 9.64 -1.39
C TRP A 79 0.88 10.68 -1.88
N LEU A 80 0.42 11.61 -1.03
CA LEU A 80 -0.45 12.71 -1.45
C LEU A 80 0.24 13.70 -2.40
N GLU A 81 1.56 13.65 -2.53
CA GLU A 81 2.30 14.51 -3.49
C GLU A 81 2.92 13.68 -4.63
N TRP A 82 2.57 12.39 -4.74
CA TRP A 82 3.18 11.46 -5.69
C TRP A 82 2.27 11.15 -6.88
N GLY A 83 2.87 11.15 -8.07
CA GLY A 83 2.23 10.76 -9.32
C GLY A 83 0.98 11.58 -9.66
N ARG A 84 0.12 10.98 -10.49
CA ARG A 84 -1.12 11.62 -10.93
C ARG A 84 -2.24 11.48 -9.88
N VAL A 85 -2.87 12.60 -9.54
CA VAL A 85 -4.11 12.64 -8.75
C VAL A 85 -5.25 11.98 -9.54
N LEU A 86 -5.99 11.08 -8.90
CA LEU A 86 -7.24 10.55 -9.46
C LEU A 86 -8.45 11.16 -8.75
N GLY A 87 -9.52 11.45 -9.50
CA GLY A 87 -10.79 11.93 -8.93
C GLY A 87 -11.64 10.84 -8.25
N GLY A 88 -11.21 9.58 -8.33
CA GLY A 88 -11.89 8.43 -7.74
C GLY A 88 -11.01 7.18 -7.79
N PRO A 89 -11.45 6.07 -7.18
CA PRO A 89 -10.66 4.85 -7.12
C PRO A 89 -10.56 4.16 -8.48
N ALA A 90 -9.37 3.63 -8.77
CA ALA A 90 -9.10 2.72 -9.88
C ALA A 90 -8.42 1.46 -9.34
N TYR A 91 -8.73 0.28 -9.90
CA TYR A 91 -8.15 -0.99 -9.44
C TYR A 91 -6.61 -0.92 -9.45
N GLY A 92 -6.00 -1.19 -8.29
CA GLY A 92 -4.56 -1.08 -8.08
C GLY A 92 -4.00 0.32 -7.87
N CYS A 93 -4.81 1.38 -7.85
CA CYS A 93 -4.32 2.72 -7.50
C CYS A 93 -3.79 2.74 -6.06
N VAL A 94 -2.84 3.62 -5.79
CA VAL A 94 -2.35 3.84 -4.43
C VAL A 94 -3.41 4.66 -3.69
N VAL A 95 -3.88 4.13 -2.56
CA VAL A 95 -4.84 4.80 -1.67
C VAL A 95 -4.09 5.27 -0.43
N VAL A 96 -4.29 6.54 -0.09
CA VAL A 96 -3.75 7.11 1.15
C VAL A 96 -4.89 7.24 2.15
N LEU A 97 -4.69 6.69 3.35
CA LEU A 97 -5.65 6.77 4.46
C LEU A 97 -5.10 7.63 5.61
N SER A 98 -6.00 8.28 6.33
CA SER A 98 -5.70 8.78 7.68
C SER A 98 -5.59 7.62 8.66
N ARG A 99 -5.15 7.91 9.89
CA ARG A 99 -5.36 7.02 11.04
C ARG A 99 -6.37 7.67 11.99
N ASP A 100 -6.05 7.75 13.28
CA ASP A 100 -6.95 8.18 14.33
C ASP A 100 -7.41 9.64 14.17
N ASP A 101 -6.54 10.50 13.63
CA ASP A 101 -6.84 11.90 13.35
C ASP A 101 -6.53 12.23 11.87
N PRO A 102 -7.53 12.65 11.07
CA PRO A 102 -7.33 13.11 9.70
C PRO A 102 -6.33 14.26 9.55
N ALA A 103 -6.21 15.13 10.54
CA ALA A 103 -5.27 16.25 10.57
C ALA A 103 -3.85 15.85 11.00
N SER A 104 -3.66 14.64 11.54
CA SER A 104 -2.35 14.13 11.95
C SER A 104 -1.50 13.71 10.75
N TRP A 105 -0.18 13.75 10.93
CA TRP A 105 0.82 13.29 9.96
C TRP A 105 0.83 11.76 9.78
N THR A 106 0.22 11.01 10.70
CA THR A 106 0.13 9.56 10.61
C THR A 106 -0.87 9.13 9.52
N GLY A 107 -0.67 7.93 8.98
CA GLY A 107 -1.52 7.41 7.92
C GLY A 107 -1.27 5.95 7.63
N HIS A 108 -1.96 5.46 6.61
CA HIS A 108 -1.72 4.16 5.99
C HIS A 108 -1.77 4.27 4.47
N VAL A 109 -1.14 3.32 3.77
CA VAL A 109 -1.11 3.29 2.31
C VAL A 109 -1.17 1.85 1.83
N GLY A 110 -1.95 1.62 0.79
CA GLY A 110 -2.13 0.32 0.14
C GLY A 110 -2.71 0.47 -1.26
N PHE A 111 -2.91 -0.64 -1.96
CA PHE A 111 -3.48 -0.67 -3.30
C PHE A 111 -4.99 -0.93 -3.24
N TYR A 112 -5.78 -0.11 -3.93
CA TYR A 112 -7.23 -0.27 -4.01
C TYR A 112 -7.62 -1.58 -4.67
N LEU A 113 -8.54 -2.33 -4.04
CA LEU A 113 -9.20 -3.48 -4.66
C LEU A 113 -10.66 -3.20 -5.00
N ARG A 114 -11.44 -2.78 -4.00
CA ARG A 114 -12.89 -2.49 -4.12
C ARG A 114 -13.35 -1.61 -2.96
N HIS A 115 -14.57 -1.10 -3.04
CA HIS A 115 -15.29 -0.51 -1.91
C HIS A 115 -16.78 -0.82 -2.01
N ASP A 116 -17.46 -0.74 -0.86
CA ASP A 116 -18.91 -0.61 -0.76
C ASP A 116 -19.27 0.79 -0.22
N ALA A 117 -20.49 0.98 0.29
CA ALA A 117 -20.94 2.30 0.74
C ALA A 117 -20.13 2.88 1.91
N GLU A 118 -19.55 2.03 2.77
CA GLU A 118 -18.91 2.46 4.02
C GLU A 118 -17.47 1.96 4.13
N THR A 119 -17.08 0.96 3.35
CA THR A 119 -15.82 0.24 3.52
C THR A 119 -15.00 0.21 2.24
N ILE A 120 -13.70 0.46 2.37
CA ILE A 120 -12.71 0.29 1.30
C ILE A 120 -11.78 -0.87 1.63
N TYR A 121 -11.48 -1.70 0.64
CA TYR A 121 -10.63 -2.88 0.80
C TYR A 121 -9.31 -2.65 0.06
N LEU A 122 -8.22 -2.68 0.81
CA LEU A 122 -6.87 -2.44 0.30
C LEU A 122 -6.02 -3.70 0.39
N PHE A 123 -5.19 -3.92 -0.63
CA PHE A 123 -4.07 -4.84 -0.55
C PHE A 123 -2.79 -4.09 -0.20
N GLY A 124 -2.16 -4.45 0.90
CA GLY A 124 -1.04 -3.66 1.42
C GLY A 124 -0.18 -4.40 2.42
N GLY A 125 0.95 -3.78 2.73
CA GLY A 125 1.90 -4.25 3.75
C GLY A 125 1.59 -3.69 5.13
N ASN A 126 2.06 -4.37 6.16
CA ASN A 126 1.89 -4.05 7.57
C ASN A 126 0.42 -3.97 8.02
N GLN A 127 -0.48 -4.63 7.29
CA GLN A 127 -1.89 -4.74 7.66
C GLN A 127 -2.01 -5.88 8.67
N LEU A 128 -2.18 -5.53 9.94
CA LEU A 128 -2.04 -6.46 11.07
C LEU A 128 -0.66 -7.15 11.11
N GLY A 129 0.38 -6.45 10.67
CA GLY A 129 1.75 -6.97 10.62
C GLY A 129 2.03 -7.95 9.47
N GLU A 130 1.17 -7.99 8.45
CA GLU A 130 1.25 -8.89 7.29
C GLU A 130 0.96 -8.16 5.96
N VAL A 131 1.44 -8.72 4.86
CA VAL A 131 0.98 -8.41 3.50
C VAL A 131 -0.32 -9.16 3.24
N ARG A 132 -1.44 -8.45 3.26
CA ARG A 132 -2.77 -9.04 3.07
C ARG A 132 -3.74 -8.04 2.48
N GLU A 133 -4.96 -8.50 2.26
CA GLU A 133 -6.11 -7.62 2.13
C GLU A 133 -6.61 -7.22 3.52
N LEU A 134 -7.05 -5.98 3.69
CA LEU A 134 -7.73 -5.50 4.89
C LEU A 134 -8.71 -4.39 4.52
N ASP A 135 -9.82 -4.36 5.23
CA ASP A 135 -10.85 -3.34 5.14
C ASP A 135 -10.54 -2.12 6.04
N TYR A 136 -10.99 -0.96 5.60
CA TYR A 136 -10.91 0.31 6.32
C TYR A 136 -12.19 1.13 6.08
N PRO A 137 -12.53 2.07 6.98
CA PRO A 137 -13.62 3.01 6.75
C PRO A 137 -13.35 3.84 5.48
N LEU A 138 -14.31 3.91 4.56
CA LEU A 138 -14.20 4.67 3.33
C LEU A 138 -13.95 6.17 3.61
N GLU A 139 -14.49 6.69 4.71
CA GLU A 139 -14.27 8.08 5.16
C GLU A 139 -12.82 8.40 5.55
N SER A 140 -11.99 7.38 5.80
CA SER A 140 -10.56 7.58 6.10
C SER A 140 -9.72 7.87 4.87
N VAL A 141 -10.30 7.78 3.66
CA VAL A 141 -9.57 8.02 2.41
C VAL A 141 -9.26 9.49 2.23
N LEU A 142 -7.97 9.77 1.98
CA LEU A 142 -7.45 11.11 1.75
C LEU A 142 -7.15 11.39 0.27
N GLY A 143 -6.90 10.33 -0.51
CA GLY A 143 -6.60 10.49 -1.92
C GLY A 143 -6.27 9.19 -2.64
N TYR A 144 -6.44 9.25 -3.96
CA TYR A 144 -6.16 8.19 -4.91
C TYR A 144 -5.06 8.64 -5.87
N ARG A 145 -4.07 7.77 -6.09
CA ARG A 145 -2.86 8.11 -6.84
C ARG A 145 -2.48 7.02 -7.83
N TRP A 146 -1.94 7.44 -8.96
CA TRP A 146 -1.50 6.56 -10.04
C TRP A 146 -0.06 6.89 -10.43
N PRO A 147 0.77 5.91 -10.83
CA PRO A 147 2.07 6.21 -11.45
C PRO A 147 1.90 7.10 -12.68
N ASP A 148 2.88 7.97 -12.94
CA ASP A 148 2.93 8.76 -14.18
C ASP A 148 3.22 7.91 -15.42
#